data_AF-A0A536SUD3-F1
#
_entry.id   AF-A0A536SUD3-F1
#
_cell.length_a   1.000
_cell.length_b   1.000
_cell.length_c   1.000
_cell.angle_alpha   90.00
_cell.angle_beta   90.00
_cell.angle_gamma   90.00
#
_symmetry.space_group_name_H-M   'P 1'
#
loop_
_entity.id
_entity.type
_entity.pdbx_description
1 polymer ?
#
loop_
_entity_poly.entity_id
_entity_poly.type
_entity_poly.pdbx_seq_one_letter_code
_entity_poly.pdbx_strand_id
1 'polypeptide(L)'
;MPVKMILVDENGGPSKQVTEYRNLVERDKADAVIGYVSSGDCLAIAPVADELKKLTILFDCGAPRVFEEKDYKYVFRTRPHGAMDNVAAARYVADILPNVKKVNGINQNYAWGQDSWEDFTKSMAKLKPGVEVGTSQMPKLGAGIYSSEISALLLNDAQLVHSSFWGAD
;
A
#
# COMPACT_ATOMS: atom_id res chain seq x y z
N MET A 1 -6.03 -30.34 18.76
CA MET A 1 -4.58 -30.36 18.46
C MET A 1 -4.02 -28.98 18.81
N PRO A 2 -2.76 -28.87 19.29
CA PRO A 2 -2.13 -27.57 19.51
C PRO A 2 -1.78 -26.90 18.18
N VAL A 3 -1.86 -25.57 18.13
CA VAL A 3 -1.38 -24.78 16.99
C VAL A 3 0.13 -24.58 17.13
N LYS A 4 0.88 -24.78 16.05
CA LYS A 4 2.32 -24.48 15.96
C LYS A 4 2.54 -23.31 15.02
N MET A 5 3.31 -22.32 15.45
CA MET A 5 3.75 -21.21 14.60
C MET A 5 5.15 -21.46 14.04
N ILE A 6 5.37 -21.01 12.81
CA ILE A 6 6.70 -20.86 12.20
C ILE A 6 6.83 -19.37 11.89
N LEU A 7 7.88 -18.74 12.42
CA LEU A 7 8.10 -17.30 12.27
C LEU A 7 9.18 -17.06 11.22
N VAL A 8 8.87 -16.18 10.26
CA VAL A 8 9.77 -15.74 9.20
C VAL A 8 9.77 -14.22 9.22
N ASP A 9 10.95 -13.61 9.10
CA ASP A 9 11.11 -12.17 9.00
C ASP A 9 10.76 -11.67 7.60
N GLU A 10 9.81 -10.74 7.53
CA GLU A 10 9.35 -10.10 6.30
C GLU A 10 10.42 -9.17 5.68
N ASN A 11 11.39 -8.69 6.47
CA ASN A 11 12.42 -7.74 6.04
C ASN A 11 13.44 -8.38 5.06
N GLY A 12 12.99 -8.49 3.81
CA GLY A 12 13.65 -9.19 2.73
C GLY A 12 13.13 -8.80 1.36
N GLY A 13 11.92 -8.22 1.31
CA GLY A 13 11.26 -7.78 0.09
C GLY A 13 10.75 -8.93 -0.79
N PRO A 14 10.08 -8.59 -1.90
CA PRO A 14 9.21 -9.52 -2.61
C PRO A 14 9.87 -10.84 -3.03
N SER A 15 11.08 -10.80 -3.60
CA SER A 15 11.78 -11.99 -4.10
C SER A 15 12.20 -12.96 -2.99
N LYS A 16 12.64 -12.44 -1.83
CA LYS A 16 12.96 -13.28 -0.67
C LYS A 16 11.68 -13.85 -0.08
N GLN A 17 10.62 -13.05 0.06
CA GLN A 17 9.37 -13.56 0.62
C GLN A 17 8.69 -14.60 -0.24
N VAL A 18 8.72 -14.50 -1.58
CA VAL A 18 8.26 -15.57 -2.48
C VAL A 18 9.02 -16.88 -2.21
N THR A 19 10.33 -16.81 -1.96
CA THR A 19 11.17 -17.97 -1.65
C THR A 19 10.81 -18.58 -0.29
N GLU A 20 10.67 -17.74 0.75
CA GLU A 20 10.29 -18.24 2.08
C GLU A 20 8.84 -18.75 2.15
N TYR A 21 7.93 -18.16 1.38
CA TYR A 21 6.58 -18.68 1.23
C TYR A 21 6.57 -20.09 0.65
N ARG A 22 7.34 -20.33 -0.43
CA ARG A 22 7.51 -21.69 -0.97
C ARG A 22 8.14 -22.63 0.05
N ASN A 23 9.14 -22.18 0.81
CA ASN A 23 9.70 -22.97 1.93
C ASN A 23 8.63 -23.36 2.95
N LEU A 24 7.81 -22.41 3.44
CA LEU A 24 6.76 -22.67 4.41
C LEU A 24 5.76 -23.73 3.93
N VAL A 25 5.37 -23.69 2.65
CA VAL A 25 4.39 -24.61 2.06
C VAL A 25 5.00 -25.97 1.68
N GLU A 26 6.13 -25.95 0.97
CA GLU A 26 6.70 -27.12 0.32
C GLU A 26 7.66 -27.89 1.24
N ARG A 27 8.48 -27.20 2.04
CA ARG A 27 9.42 -27.81 3.00
C ARG A 27 8.77 -28.02 4.35
N ASP A 28 8.23 -26.95 4.95
CA ASP A 28 7.78 -26.97 6.35
C ASP A 28 6.31 -27.43 6.51
N LYS A 29 5.61 -27.64 5.39
CA LYS A 29 4.23 -28.15 5.30
C LYS A 29 3.20 -27.35 6.11
N ALA A 30 3.38 -26.03 6.21
CA ALA A 30 2.45 -25.15 6.92
C ALA A 30 1.01 -25.30 6.38
N ASP A 31 0.03 -25.47 7.26
CA ASP A 31 -1.38 -25.63 6.88
C ASP A 31 -1.99 -24.36 6.28
N ALA A 32 -1.60 -23.21 6.82
CA ALA A 32 -1.95 -21.87 6.36
C ALA A 32 -0.78 -20.90 6.60
N VAL A 33 -0.78 -19.75 5.91
CA VAL A 33 0.21 -18.67 6.08
C VAL A 33 -0.50 -17.38 6.49
N ILE A 34 0.09 -16.65 7.44
CA ILE A 34 -0.35 -15.32 7.86
C ILE A 34 0.85 -14.37 7.71
N GLY A 35 0.69 -13.37 6.85
CA GLY A 35 1.62 -12.31 6.43
C GLY A 35 0.76 -11.29 5.66
N TYR A 36 1.19 -10.31 4.90
CA TYR A 36 2.43 -9.56 4.92
C TYR A 36 2.00 -8.10 5.19
N VAL A 37 2.90 -7.28 5.72
CA VAL A 37 2.66 -5.84 5.97
C VAL A 37 2.92 -5.04 4.69
N SER A 38 3.97 -5.40 3.96
CA SER A 38 4.36 -4.80 2.69
C SER A 38 3.31 -5.09 1.62
N SER A 39 2.71 -4.01 1.11
CA SER A 39 1.93 -4.03 -0.14
C SER A 39 2.70 -4.63 -1.32
N GLY A 40 4.02 -4.45 -1.38
CA GLY A 40 4.86 -5.06 -2.43
C GLY A 40 4.95 -6.58 -2.29
N ASP A 41 5.04 -7.08 -1.07
CA ASP A 41 5.20 -8.50 -0.79
C ASP A 41 3.85 -9.21 -0.98
N CYS A 42 2.74 -8.62 -0.53
CA CYS A 42 1.39 -9.11 -0.82
C CYS A 42 1.11 -9.28 -2.32
N LEU A 43 1.50 -8.30 -3.16
CA LEU A 43 1.33 -8.40 -4.61
C LEU A 43 2.15 -9.53 -5.24
N ALA A 44 3.31 -9.88 -4.67
CA ALA A 44 4.15 -10.98 -5.14
C ALA A 44 3.71 -12.35 -4.59
N ILE A 45 3.21 -12.41 -3.35
CA ILE A 45 2.79 -13.65 -2.69
C ILE A 45 1.42 -14.13 -3.17
N ALA A 46 0.44 -13.23 -3.37
CA ALA A 46 -0.93 -13.67 -3.66
C ALA A 46 -1.06 -14.63 -4.87
N PRO A 47 -0.38 -14.41 -6.02
CA PRO A 47 -0.36 -15.40 -7.11
C PRO A 47 0.25 -16.75 -6.72
N VAL A 48 1.34 -16.75 -5.95
CA VAL A 48 2.06 -17.96 -5.52
C VAL A 48 1.25 -18.76 -4.49
N ALA A 49 0.54 -18.07 -3.61
CA ALA A 49 -0.36 -18.66 -2.63
C ALA A 49 -1.54 -19.39 -3.29
N ASP A 50 -2.11 -18.80 -4.35
CA ASP A 50 -3.20 -19.41 -5.10
C ASP A 50 -2.72 -20.58 -5.99
N GLU A 51 -1.57 -20.42 -6.65
CA GLU A 51 -0.87 -21.49 -7.39
C GLU A 51 -0.66 -22.73 -6.53
N LEU A 52 -0.13 -22.54 -5.31
CA LEU A 52 0.13 -23.59 -4.33
C LEU A 52 -1.11 -24.03 -3.54
N LYS A 53 -2.28 -23.43 -3.83
CA LYS A 53 -3.58 -23.75 -3.21
C LYS A 53 -3.55 -23.70 -1.69
N LYS A 54 -2.81 -22.73 -1.14
CA LYS A 54 -2.54 -22.62 0.29
C LYS A 54 -3.30 -21.44 0.90
N LEU A 55 -4.15 -21.74 1.88
CA LEU A 55 -4.87 -20.74 2.65
C LEU A 55 -3.90 -19.69 3.19
N THR A 56 -4.05 -18.45 2.71
CA THR A 56 -3.17 -17.34 3.05
C THR A 56 -4.01 -16.13 3.43
N ILE A 57 -3.73 -15.59 4.61
CA ILE A 57 -4.40 -14.40 5.13
C ILE A 57 -3.42 -13.25 5.07
N LEU A 58 -3.70 -12.30 4.18
CA LEU A 58 -3.04 -11.00 4.04
C LEU A 58 -3.53 -10.07 5.16
N PHE A 59 -2.76 -9.98 6.25
CA PHE A 59 -3.27 -9.46 7.51
C PHE A 59 -3.30 -7.93 7.61
N ASP A 60 -2.43 -7.20 6.90
CA ASP A 60 -2.28 -5.74 7.06
C ASP A 60 -2.11 -4.96 5.75
N CYS A 61 -1.34 -5.48 4.78
CA CYS A 61 -0.96 -4.74 3.57
C CYS A 61 -2.12 -4.05 2.84
N GLY A 62 -1.94 -2.76 2.54
CA GLY A 62 -3.01 -1.88 2.10
C GLY A 62 -3.30 -1.82 0.59
N ALA A 63 -2.47 -2.38 -0.30
CA ALA A 63 -2.68 -2.26 -1.75
C ALA A 63 -4.05 -2.82 -2.22
N PRO A 64 -4.97 -2.00 -2.78
CA PRO A 64 -6.27 -2.49 -3.29
C PRO A 64 -6.07 -3.45 -4.46
N ARG A 65 -5.08 -3.18 -5.31
CA ARG A 65 -4.72 -3.91 -6.53
C ARG A 65 -4.55 -5.42 -6.37
N VAL A 66 -4.27 -5.90 -5.15
CA VAL A 66 -4.23 -7.33 -4.83
C VAL A 66 -5.52 -8.03 -5.27
N PHE A 67 -6.70 -7.44 -5.01
CA PHE A 67 -7.99 -8.02 -5.37
C PHE A 67 -8.73 -7.26 -6.48
N GLU A 68 -8.42 -5.98 -6.70
CA GLU A 68 -9.03 -5.20 -7.79
C GLU A 68 -8.48 -5.56 -9.19
N GLU A 69 -7.27 -6.14 -9.29
CA GLU A 69 -6.69 -6.58 -10.57
C GLU A 69 -6.86 -8.09 -10.83
N LYS A 70 -7.12 -8.90 -9.79
CA LYS A 70 -7.10 -10.37 -9.84
C LYS A 70 -7.98 -11.01 -8.76
N ASP A 71 -8.71 -12.05 -9.14
CA ASP A 71 -9.39 -12.95 -8.21
C ASP A 71 -8.44 -14.05 -7.69
N TYR A 72 -8.57 -14.40 -6.41
CA TYR A 72 -7.90 -15.54 -5.80
C TYR A 72 -8.90 -16.39 -5.00
N LYS A 73 -8.67 -17.71 -4.95
CA LYS A 73 -9.49 -18.68 -4.22
C LYS A 73 -8.93 -19.01 -2.84
N TYR A 74 -7.61 -18.93 -2.65
CA TYR A 74 -6.93 -19.32 -1.41
C TYR A 74 -6.36 -18.13 -0.63
N VAL A 75 -6.46 -16.92 -1.17
CA VAL A 75 -5.93 -15.68 -0.58
C VAL A 75 -7.07 -14.80 -0.09
N PHE A 76 -6.97 -14.35 1.16
CA PHE A 76 -7.96 -13.51 1.83
C PHE A 76 -7.27 -12.33 2.49
N ARG A 77 -8.00 -11.24 2.77
CA ARG A 77 -7.51 -10.09 3.55
C ARG A 77 -8.46 -9.79 4.71
N THR A 78 -7.91 -9.45 5.87
CA THR A 78 -8.69 -9.18 7.11
C THR A 78 -8.80 -7.70 7.47
N ARG A 79 -8.13 -6.81 6.74
CA ARG A 79 -8.16 -5.35 6.91
C ARG A 79 -8.78 -4.66 5.68
N PRO A 80 -9.31 -3.44 5.79
CA PRO A 80 -9.59 -2.60 4.63
C PRO A 80 -8.31 -2.32 3.83
N HIS A 81 -8.46 -1.93 2.56
CA HIS A 81 -7.36 -1.48 1.69
C HIS A 81 -7.35 0.05 1.58
N GLY A 82 -6.21 0.62 1.18
CA GLY A 82 -5.93 2.06 1.16
C GLY A 82 -6.93 2.91 0.38
N ALA A 83 -7.62 2.36 -0.63
CA ALA A 83 -8.64 3.12 -1.34
C ALA A 83 -9.79 3.62 -0.43
N MET A 84 -10.13 2.88 0.63
CA MET A 84 -11.15 3.32 1.60
C MET A 84 -10.69 4.56 2.37
N ASP A 85 -9.45 4.55 2.84
CA ASP A 85 -8.85 5.64 3.61
C ASP A 85 -8.63 6.88 2.74
N ASN A 86 -8.18 6.68 1.49
CA ASN A 86 -7.94 7.78 0.55
C ASN A 86 -9.24 8.39 0.00
N VAL A 87 -10.32 7.60 -0.18
CA VAL A 87 -11.67 8.12 -0.44
C VAL A 87 -12.18 8.93 0.76
N ALA A 88 -11.96 8.45 1.99
CA ALA A 88 -12.36 9.16 3.20
C ALA A 88 -11.58 10.48 3.36
N ALA A 89 -10.27 10.48 3.13
CA ALA A 89 -9.43 11.67 3.13
C ALA A 89 -9.87 12.70 2.07
N ALA A 90 -10.17 12.25 0.84
CA ALA A 90 -10.66 13.12 -0.21
C ALA A 90 -12.04 13.74 0.11
N ARG A 91 -12.94 13.00 0.77
CA ARG A 91 -14.21 13.54 1.29
C ARG A 91 -13.98 14.57 2.38
N TYR A 92 -13.13 14.28 3.36
CA TYR A 92 -12.78 15.22 4.43
C TYR A 92 -12.22 16.53 3.86
N VAL A 93 -11.27 16.45 2.91
CA VAL A 93 -10.74 17.61 2.18
C VAL A 93 -11.84 18.37 1.42
N ALA A 94 -12.77 17.66 0.78
CA ALA A 94 -13.87 18.28 0.04
C ALA A 94 -14.81 19.13 0.93
N ASP A 95 -14.93 18.74 2.20
CA ASP A 95 -15.74 19.41 3.24
C ASP A 95 -14.96 20.57 3.91
N ILE A 96 -13.71 20.35 4.35
CA ILE A 96 -12.94 21.36 5.09
C ILE A 96 -12.23 22.39 4.21
N LEU A 97 -11.91 22.04 2.96
CA LEU A 97 -11.27 22.90 1.97
C LEU A 97 -12.13 22.95 0.70
N PRO A 98 -13.36 23.52 0.76
CA PRO A 98 -14.31 23.42 -0.34
C PRO A 98 -13.84 24.08 -1.65
N ASN A 99 -12.90 25.02 -1.54
CA ASN A 99 -12.26 25.78 -2.61
C ASN A 99 -10.79 25.36 -2.85
N VAL A 100 -10.44 24.09 -2.58
CA VAL A 100 -9.12 23.54 -2.95
C VAL A 100 -8.94 23.56 -4.47
N LYS A 101 -7.87 24.21 -4.93
CA LYS A 101 -7.51 24.37 -6.34
C LYS A 101 -6.37 23.48 -6.77
N LYS A 102 -5.47 23.12 -5.85
CA LYS A 102 -4.28 22.33 -6.14
C LYS A 102 -3.88 21.43 -4.97
N VAL A 103 -3.50 20.20 -5.28
CA VAL A 103 -3.01 19.20 -4.33
C VAL A 103 -1.66 18.64 -4.80
N ASN A 104 -0.71 18.51 -3.89
CA ASN A 104 0.56 17.80 -4.10
C ASN A 104 0.61 16.54 -3.22
N GLY A 105 1.63 15.70 -3.41
CA GLY A 105 1.88 14.50 -2.61
C GLY A 105 3.33 14.35 -2.13
N ILE A 106 3.53 13.60 -1.04
CA ILE A 106 4.81 13.00 -0.69
C ILE A 106 4.58 11.60 -0.12
N ASN A 107 4.97 10.59 -0.88
CA ASN A 107 4.52 9.20 -0.72
C ASN A 107 5.67 8.23 -1.00
N GLN A 108 5.70 7.06 -0.40
CA GLN A 108 6.83 6.14 -0.59
C GLN A 108 6.79 5.51 -1.99
N ASN A 109 7.96 5.37 -2.62
CA ASN A 109 8.09 4.81 -3.96
C ASN A 109 8.04 3.27 -3.99
N TYR A 110 6.90 2.73 -3.56
CA TYR A 110 6.49 1.34 -3.72
C TYR A 110 4.96 1.28 -3.74
N ALA A 111 4.39 0.08 -3.89
CA ALA A 111 2.96 -0.14 -4.09
C ALA A 111 2.03 0.66 -3.16
N TRP A 112 2.30 0.74 -1.84
CA TRP A 112 1.42 1.48 -0.92
C TRP A 112 1.33 2.98 -1.22
N GLY A 113 2.47 3.66 -1.42
CA GLY A 113 2.49 5.10 -1.64
C GLY A 113 2.06 5.50 -3.04
N GLN A 114 2.35 4.65 -4.03
CA GLN A 114 1.84 4.78 -5.40
C GLN A 114 0.31 4.64 -5.43
N ASP A 115 -0.22 3.53 -4.91
CA ASP A 115 -1.66 3.26 -4.86
C ASP A 115 -2.39 4.34 -4.03
N SER A 116 -1.83 4.77 -2.88
CA SER A 116 -2.45 5.80 -2.03
C SER A 116 -2.58 7.15 -2.72
N TRP A 117 -1.53 7.59 -3.43
CA TRP A 117 -1.59 8.84 -4.21
C TRP A 117 -2.59 8.74 -5.36
N GLU A 118 -2.62 7.60 -6.05
CA GLU A 118 -3.55 7.35 -7.15
C GLU A 118 -5.02 7.32 -6.68
N ASP A 119 -5.31 6.60 -5.59
CA ASP A 119 -6.65 6.53 -4.99
C ASP A 119 -7.12 7.91 -4.50
N PHE A 120 -6.24 8.66 -3.83
CA PHE A 120 -6.56 10.00 -3.34
C PHE A 120 -6.85 10.97 -4.49
N THR A 121 -5.99 11.02 -5.50
CA THR A 121 -6.14 11.96 -6.63
C THR A 121 -7.33 11.62 -7.52
N LYS A 122 -7.59 10.32 -7.78
CA LYS A 122 -8.82 9.88 -8.46
C LYS A 122 -10.08 10.28 -7.67
N SER A 123 -10.06 10.11 -6.34
CA SER A 123 -11.17 10.50 -5.47
C SER A 123 -11.40 12.01 -5.47
N MET A 124 -10.33 12.79 -5.34
CA MET A 124 -10.37 14.25 -5.44
C MET A 124 -10.92 14.73 -6.79
N ALA A 125 -10.49 14.12 -7.90
CA ALA A 125 -10.99 14.47 -9.24
C ALA A 125 -12.49 14.21 -9.42
N LYS A 126 -13.08 13.27 -8.67
CA LYS A 126 -14.53 13.02 -8.65
C LYS A 126 -15.30 13.97 -7.74
N LEU A 127 -14.74 14.31 -6.57
CA LEU A 127 -15.39 15.14 -5.54
C LEU A 127 -15.23 16.65 -5.79
N LYS A 128 -14.12 17.06 -6.41
CA LYS A 128 -13.79 18.45 -6.78
C LYS A 128 -13.30 18.51 -8.23
N PRO A 129 -14.20 18.38 -9.23
CA PRO A 129 -13.82 18.54 -10.63
C PRO A 129 -13.17 19.91 -10.86
N GLY A 130 -11.95 19.91 -11.42
CA GLY A 130 -11.15 21.12 -11.63
C GLY A 130 -10.06 21.39 -10.59
N VAL A 131 -9.88 20.52 -9.59
CA VAL A 131 -8.66 20.53 -8.76
C VAL A 131 -7.44 20.09 -9.58
N GLU A 132 -6.37 20.88 -9.55
CA GLU A 132 -5.08 20.56 -10.14
C GLU A 132 -4.38 19.48 -9.29
N VAL A 133 -4.06 18.35 -9.92
CA VAL A 133 -3.14 17.36 -9.35
C VAL A 133 -1.73 17.78 -9.73
N GLY A 134 -0.99 18.30 -8.75
CA GLY A 134 0.39 18.73 -8.91
C GLY A 134 1.40 17.59 -8.76
N THR A 135 2.57 17.90 -8.20
CA THR A 135 3.64 16.91 -8.05
C THR A 135 3.38 16.00 -6.85
N SER A 136 3.67 14.69 -6.99
CA SER A 136 3.95 13.83 -5.83
C SER A 136 5.43 13.49 -5.81
N GLN A 137 6.09 13.83 -4.72
CA GLN A 137 7.43 13.39 -4.42
C GLN A 137 7.40 11.91 -4.04
N MET A 138 8.32 11.12 -4.58
CA MET A 138 8.37 9.66 -4.44
C MET A 138 9.76 9.21 -3.97
N PRO A 139 10.16 9.53 -2.71
CA PRO A 139 11.38 8.99 -2.11
C PRO A 139 11.28 7.48 -1.91
N LYS A 140 12.43 6.80 -1.78
CA LYS A 140 12.45 5.39 -1.40
C LYS A 140 11.90 5.21 0.02
N LEU A 141 11.22 4.10 0.28
CA LEU A 141 10.80 3.71 1.63
C LEU A 141 12.01 3.72 2.57
N GLY A 142 11.90 4.40 3.72
CA GLY A 142 13.01 4.54 4.68
C GLY A 142 14.19 5.37 4.17
N ALA A 143 13.96 6.38 3.31
CA ALA A 143 15.02 7.28 2.84
C ALA A 143 15.66 8.10 3.98
N GLY A 144 14.92 8.40 5.04
CA GLY A 144 15.41 9.00 6.28
C GLY A 144 15.78 10.50 6.21
N ILE A 145 15.92 11.07 5.00
CA ILE A 145 16.10 12.50 4.75
C ILE A 145 15.26 12.87 3.52
N TYR A 146 14.45 13.93 3.66
CA TYR A 146 13.45 14.35 2.66
C TYR A 146 13.63 15.81 2.21
N SER A 147 14.80 16.41 2.45
CA SER A 147 15.03 17.84 2.22
C SER A 147 14.86 18.25 0.75
N SER A 148 15.22 17.37 -0.20
CA SER A 148 15.00 17.55 -1.64
C SER A 148 13.53 17.60 -2.01
N GLU A 149 12.76 16.66 -1.49
CA GLU A 149 11.33 16.46 -1.71
C GLU A 149 10.54 17.64 -1.12
N ILE A 150 10.86 18.04 0.12
CA ILE A 150 10.29 19.21 0.77
C ILE A 150 10.61 20.49 -0.02
N SER A 151 11.84 20.64 -0.50
CA SER A 151 12.22 21.80 -1.33
C SER A 151 11.44 21.84 -2.65
N ALA A 152 11.23 20.69 -3.30
CA ALA A 152 10.44 20.59 -4.51
C ALA A 152 8.96 20.93 -4.28
N LEU A 153 8.39 20.54 -3.14
CA LEU A 153 7.02 20.92 -2.74
C LEU A 153 6.89 22.42 -2.46
N LEU A 154 7.86 23.03 -1.76
CA LEU A 154 7.87 24.47 -1.49
C LEU A 154 7.98 25.31 -2.77
N LEU A 155 8.68 24.81 -3.79
CA LEU A 155 8.77 25.44 -5.12
C LEU A 155 7.50 25.24 -5.98
N ASN A 156 6.61 24.32 -5.60
CA ASN A 156 5.42 23.97 -6.37
C ASN A 156 4.14 24.16 -5.52
N ASP A 157 3.98 25.34 -4.92
CA ASP A 157 2.97 25.63 -3.90
C ASP A 157 1.57 25.04 -4.18
N ALA A 158 0.97 24.48 -3.13
CA ALA A 158 -0.32 23.81 -3.15
C ALA A 158 -1.02 23.98 -1.79
N GLN A 159 -2.35 24.15 -1.81
CA GLN A 159 -3.14 24.33 -0.60
C GLN A 159 -3.21 23.07 0.29
N LEU A 160 -2.80 21.93 -0.25
CA LEU A 160 -2.80 20.64 0.41
C LEU A 160 -1.62 19.80 -0.08
N VAL A 161 -0.95 19.12 0.87
CA VAL A 161 -0.05 18.01 0.60
C VAL A 161 -0.67 16.75 1.18
N HIS A 162 -0.88 15.73 0.34
CA HIS A 162 -1.22 14.37 0.75
C HIS A 162 0.04 13.60 1.10
N SER A 163 -0.03 12.73 2.11
CA SER A 163 1.07 11.80 2.40
C SER A 163 0.53 10.48 2.95
N SER A 164 1.21 9.40 2.57
CA SER A 164 1.01 8.02 3.00
C SER A 164 2.16 7.51 3.88
N PHE A 165 3.01 8.41 4.38
CA PHE A 165 4.13 8.12 5.26
C PHE A 165 3.69 7.42 6.55
N TRP A 166 4.47 6.43 6.99
CA TRP A 166 4.18 5.64 8.19
C TRP A 166 5.48 5.18 8.88
N GLY A 167 5.38 4.89 10.17
CA GLY A 167 6.49 4.32 10.94
C GLY A 167 7.67 5.29 11.11
N ALA A 168 8.73 5.06 10.32
CA ALA A 168 10.02 5.78 10.40
C ALA A 168 10.32 6.59 9.13
N ASP A 169 9.33 6.78 8.25
CA ASP A 169 9.37 7.81 7.21
C ASP A 169 9.17 9.23 7.78
#